data_AF-A0A963FVG7-F1
#
_entry.id   AF-A0A963FVG7-F1
#
_cell.length_a   1.000
_cell.length_b   1.000
_cell.length_c   1.000
_cell.angle_alpha   90.00
_cell.angle_beta   90.00
_cell.angle_gamma   90.00
#
_symmetry.space_group_name_H-M   'P 1'
#
loop_
_entity.id
_entity.type
_entity.pdbx_description
1 polymer ?
#
loop_
_entity_poly.entity_id
_entity_poly.type
_entity_poly.pdbx_seq_one_letter_code
_entity_poly.pdbx_strand_id
1 'polypeptide(L)'
;MAHVVIMGAGIGGLPAAFEMREALRKEDRITVVSNSPTFHFVPSNPWVAVNWRKREDIELDLATILNRKNIDFSAAGVTRVHPDANQLELGDGSKMDYDYLVIATGPKLAFEEVEGLGPDGHTHSICHVDHAVEAEKAWGEFVKDPGHVVVGAVQMASCYGPAYEFAMIMDTDLRKRKIRDKVPMTFVTAEPYIGHLGLGGVGDSKGLLESAMRERNIKWICNAKTTKVEAGKMYVTEH
;
A
#
# COMPACT_ATOMS: atom_id res chain seq x y z
N MET A 1 16.46 14.87 -30.16
CA MET A 1 15.32 14.09 -29.65
C MET A 1 15.61 13.85 -28.20
N ALA A 2 14.76 14.30 -27.29
CA ALA A 2 14.94 14.06 -25.87
C ALA A 2 14.42 12.66 -25.52
N HIS A 3 15.05 11.99 -24.55
CA HIS A 3 14.56 10.75 -23.96
C HIS A 3 14.17 11.00 -22.50
N VAL A 4 12.86 10.94 -22.23
CA VAL A 4 12.32 11.02 -20.88
C VAL A 4 12.08 9.62 -20.33
N VAL A 5 12.63 9.32 -19.17
CA VAL A 5 12.39 8.04 -18.48
C VAL A 5 11.56 8.28 -17.22
N ILE A 6 10.53 7.45 -17.03
CA ILE A 6 9.70 7.45 -15.83
C ILE A 6 9.99 6.16 -15.06
N MET A 7 10.55 6.32 -13.86
CA MET A 7 10.92 5.22 -12.97
C MET A 7 9.78 4.96 -11.99
N GLY A 8 9.00 3.91 -12.26
CA GLY A 8 7.82 3.50 -11.50
C GLY A 8 6.54 3.69 -12.30
N ALA A 9 5.69 2.66 -12.33
CA ALA A 9 4.41 2.66 -13.05
C ALA A 9 3.20 2.60 -12.10
N GLY A 10 3.29 3.28 -10.95
CA GLY A 10 2.20 3.37 -9.97
C GLY A 10 1.23 4.53 -10.24
N ILE A 11 0.48 4.94 -9.21
CA ILE A 11 -0.51 6.03 -9.28
C ILE A 11 0.08 7.36 -9.75
N GLY A 12 1.36 7.64 -9.43
CA GLY A 12 2.03 8.84 -9.93
C GLY A 12 2.64 8.66 -11.32
N GLY A 13 3.34 7.55 -11.55
CA GLY A 13 4.14 7.36 -12.76
C GLY A 13 3.31 7.09 -14.01
N LEU A 14 2.20 6.37 -13.90
CA LEU A 14 1.37 6.05 -15.06
C LEU A 14 0.65 7.28 -15.65
N PRO A 15 -0.02 8.14 -14.85
CA PRO A 15 -0.53 9.43 -15.35
C PRO A 15 0.59 10.32 -15.89
N ALA A 16 1.71 10.42 -15.19
CA ALA A 16 2.87 11.19 -15.66
C ALA A 16 3.34 10.73 -17.05
N ALA A 17 3.29 9.43 -17.34
CA ALA A 17 3.63 8.91 -18.66
C ALA A 17 2.68 9.38 -19.75
N PHE A 18 1.38 9.32 -19.50
CA PHE A 18 0.37 9.76 -20.47
C PHE A 18 0.41 11.28 -20.69
N GLU A 19 0.50 12.06 -19.61
CA GLU A 19 0.59 13.53 -19.68
C GLU A 19 1.87 13.98 -20.36
N MET A 20 3.01 13.35 -20.04
CA MET A 20 4.29 13.63 -20.69
C MET A 20 4.25 13.26 -22.18
N ARG A 21 3.61 12.14 -22.54
CA ARG A 21 3.46 11.78 -23.96
C ARG A 21 2.62 12.82 -24.72
N GLU A 22 1.61 13.42 -24.09
CA GLU A 22 0.83 14.50 -24.69
C GLU A 22 1.63 15.81 -24.82
N ALA A 23 2.45 16.14 -23.82
CA ALA A 23 3.24 17.37 -23.79
C ALA A 23 4.50 17.33 -24.69
N LEU A 24 5.10 16.16 -24.87
CA LEU A 24 6.34 15.98 -25.64
C LEU A 24 6.10 16.04 -27.15
N ARG A 25 7.12 16.49 -27.90
CA ARG A 25 7.10 16.45 -29.37
C ARG A 25 7.07 15.00 -29.85
N LYS A 26 6.56 14.77 -31.06
CA LYS A 26 6.38 13.41 -31.62
C LYS A 26 7.69 12.64 -31.74
N GLU A 27 8.79 13.36 -31.97
CA GLU A 27 10.15 12.82 -32.09
C GLU A 27 10.83 12.57 -30.73
N ASP A 28 10.30 13.08 -29.62
CA ASP A 28 10.86 12.78 -28.31
C ASP A 28 10.38 11.39 -27.84
N ARG A 29 11.29 10.66 -27.20
CA ARG A 29 11.07 9.29 -26.72
C ARG A 29 10.67 9.32 -25.24
N ILE A 30 9.75 8.44 -24.87
CA ILE A 30 9.35 8.24 -23.49
C ILE A 30 9.38 6.74 -23.16
N THR A 31 9.99 6.39 -22.02
CA THR A 31 10.05 5.02 -21.53
C THR A 31 9.63 4.96 -20.07
N VAL A 32 8.72 4.04 -19.75
CA VAL A 32 8.37 3.70 -18.37
C VAL A 32 9.14 2.46 -17.96
N VAL A 33 9.82 2.51 -16.82
CA VAL A 33 10.49 1.36 -16.21
C VAL A 33 9.80 1.04 -14.90
N SER A 34 9.30 -0.19 -14.76
CA SER A 34 8.66 -0.71 -13.56
C SER A 34 9.29 -2.03 -13.16
N ASN A 35 9.21 -2.41 -11.88
CA ASN A 35 9.63 -3.73 -11.39
C ASN A 35 8.49 -4.78 -11.46
N SER A 36 7.36 -4.43 -12.07
CA SER A 36 6.21 -5.30 -12.29
C SER A 36 5.66 -5.10 -13.71
N PRO A 37 5.15 -6.14 -14.38
CA PRO A 37 4.46 -6.02 -15.66
C PRO A 37 3.04 -5.44 -15.54
N THR A 38 2.49 -5.35 -14.32
CA THR A 38 1.13 -4.88 -14.07
C THR A 38 1.09 -3.61 -13.24
N PHE A 39 0.14 -2.75 -13.55
CA PHE A 39 -0.37 -1.74 -12.63
C PHE A 39 -1.40 -2.41 -11.74
N HIS A 40 -1.44 -2.07 -10.45
CA HIS A 40 -2.54 -2.43 -9.57
C HIS A 40 -3.10 -1.18 -8.88
N PHE A 41 -4.42 -1.12 -8.75
CA PHE A 41 -5.10 -0.01 -8.10
C PHE A 41 -5.02 -0.14 -6.56
N VAL A 42 -3.92 0.38 -5.99
CA VAL A 42 -3.58 0.32 -4.56
C VAL A 42 -4.75 0.58 -3.60
N PRO A 43 -5.65 1.57 -3.83
CA PRO A 43 -6.76 1.83 -2.90
C PRO A 43 -7.76 0.68 -2.75
N SER A 44 -7.77 -0.30 -3.66
CA SER A 44 -8.64 -1.48 -3.56
C SER A 44 -8.02 -2.64 -2.77
N ASN A 45 -6.73 -2.57 -2.39
CA ASN A 45 -6.06 -3.64 -1.65
C ASN A 45 -6.75 -4.05 -0.33
N PRO A 46 -7.32 -3.14 0.52
CA PRO A 46 -8.08 -3.55 1.69
C PRO A 46 -9.25 -4.48 1.37
N TRP A 47 -9.85 -4.35 0.18
CA TRP A 47 -11.00 -5.13 -0.25
C TRP A 47 -10.58 -6.50 -0.79
N VAL A 48 -9.38 -6.59 -1.37
CA VAL A 48 -8.77 -7.88 -1.76
C VAL A 48 -8.50 -8.74 -0.52
N ALA A 49 -8.00 -8.13 0.56
CA ALA A 49 -7.66 -8.82 1.80
C ALA A 49 -8.83 -9.48 2.54
N VAL A 50 -10.08 -9.17 2.19
CA VAL A 50 -11.28 -9.87 2.69
C VAL A 50 -12.09 -10.55 1.59
N ASN A 51 -11.49 -10.71 0.40
CA ASN A 51 -12.13 -11.32 -0.77
C ASN A 51 -13.42 -10.60 -1.26
N TRP A 52 -13.46 -9.27 -1.16
CA TRP A 52 -14.53 -8.46 -1.76
C TRP A 52 -14.18 -7.96 -3.16
N ARG A 53 -12.89 -8.03 -3.50
CA ARG A 53 -12.33 -7.85 -4.84
C ARG A 53 -11.30 -8.94 -5.09
N LYS A 54 -11.08 -9.27 -6.35
CA LYS A 54 -9.99 -10.13 -6.78
C LYS A 54 -8.83 -9.32 -7.34
N ARG A 55 -7.63 -9.90 -7.34
CA ARG A 55 -6.43 -9.26 -7.92
C ARG A 55 -6.69 -8.85 -9.36
N GLU A 56 -7.34 -9.71 -10.13
CA GLU A 56 -7.61 -9.49 -11.55
C GLU A 56 -8.62 -8.35 -11.78
N ASP A 57 -9.45 -8.01 -10.78
CA ASP A 57 -10.39 -6.89 -10.85
C ASP A 57 -9.69 -5.53 -10.76
N ILE A 58 -8.43 -5.50 -10.29
CA ILE A 58 -7.72 -4.26 -9.93
C ILE A 58 -6.38 -4.11 -10.66
N GLU A 59 -6.04 -5.06 -11.55
CA GLU A 59 -4.80 -5.05 -12.32
C GLU A 59 -5.00 -4.69 -13.80
N LEU A 60 -3.99 -4.04 -14.37
CA LEU A 60 -3.91 -3.72 -15.80
C LEU A 60 -2.52 -4.11 -16.34
N ASP A 61 -2.48 -4.71 -17.52
CA ASP A 61 -1.23 -5.02 -18.22
C ASP A 61 -0.57 -3.73 -18.75
N LEU A 62 0.63 -3.40 -18.23
CA LEU A 62 1.30 -2.13 -18.51
C LEU A 62 1.76 -2.04 -19.97
N ALA A 63 2.34 -3.12 -20.50
CA ALA A 63 2.83 -3.15 -21.87
C ALA A 63 1.71 -2.83 -22.86
N THR A 64 0.53 -3.46 -22.69
CA THR A 64 -0.62 -3.24 -23.55
C THR A 64 -1.12 -1.80 -23.51
N ILE A 65 -1.25 -1.20 -22.32
CA ILE A 65 -1.83 0.15 -22.20
C ILE A 65 -0.85 1.25 -22.64
N LEU A 66 0.46 1.08 -22.38
CA LEU A 66 1.49 2.06 -22.72
C LEU A 66 1.83 2.02 -24.21
N ASN A 67 1.98 0.83 -24.81
CA ASN A 67 2.32 0.70 -26.22
C ASN A 67 1.23 1.29 -27.14
N ARG A 68 -0.06 1.20 -26.75
CA ARG A 68 -1.18 1.86 -27.48
C ARG A 68 -1.04 3.38 -27.58
N LYS A 69 -0.19 4.00 -26.75
CA LYS A 69 0.08 5.44 -26.71
C LYS A 69 1.50 5.78 -27.18
N ASN A 70 2.21 4.84 -27.81
CA ASN A 70 3.62 5.02 -28.21
C ASN A 70 4.51 5.42 -27.03
N ILE A 71 4.34 4.73 -25.90
CA ILE A 71 5.20 4.84 -24.73
C ILE A 71 5.92 3.50 -24.56
N ASP A 72 7.25 3.52 -24.59
CA ASP A 72 8.04 2.30 -24.40
C ASP A 72 7.90 1.82 -22.95
N PHE A 73 8.00 0.52 -22.74
CA PHE A 73 7.89 -0.07 -21.42
C PHE A 73 8.96 -1.14 -21.16
N SER A 74 9.52 -1.13 -19.96
CA SER A 74 10.35 -2.20 -19.42
C SER A 74 9.88 -2.62 -18.03
N ALA A 75 9.67 -3.92 -17.85
CA ALA A 75 9.35 -4.52 -16.55
C ALA A 75 10.62 -4.96 -15.76
N ALA A 76 11.82 -4.59 -16.23
CA ALA A 76 13.08 -5.02 -15.63
C ALA A 76 13.35 -4.42 -14.24
N GLY A 77 12.64 -3.35 -13.86
CA GLY A 77 12.96 -2.56 -12.68
C GLY A 77 14.28 -1.79 -12.81
N VAL A 78 14.52 -0.88 -11.86
CA VAL A 78 15.77 -0.11 -11.76
C VAL A 78 16.47 -0.53 -10.46
N THR A 79 17.75 -0.87 -10.55
CA THR A 79 18.59 -1.23 -9.40
C THR A 79 19.44 -0.05 -8.94
N ARG A 80 19.84 0.83 -9.86
CA ARG A 80 20.68 1.99 -9.55
C ARG A 80 20.43 3.16 -10.49
N VAL A 81 20.48 4.38 -9.94
CA VAL A 81 20.54 5.63 -10.71
C VAL A 81 21.98 6.14 -10.68
N HIS A 82 22.53 6.45 -11.85
CA HIS A 82 23.82 7.10 -12.06
C HIS A 82 23.60 8.55 -12.52
N PRO A 83 23.33 9.50 -11.60
CA PRO A 83 22.93 10.85 -11.97
C PRO A 83 24.01 11.62 -12.73
N ASP A 84 25.29 11.40 -12.40
CA ASP A 84 26.41 12.08 -13.08
C ASP A 84 26.56 11.69 -14.55
N ALA A 85 25.99 10.55 -14.94
CA ALA A 85 26.01 10.02 -16.30
C ALA A 85 24.63 10.05 -16.97
N ASN A 86 23.59 10.54 -16.28
CA ASN A 86 22.19 10.43 -16.68
C ASN A 86 21.80 9.02 -17.17
N GLN A 87 22.11 8.00 -16.35
CA GLN A 87 21.93 6.60 -16.73
C GLN A 87 21.27 5.80 -15.61
N LEU A 88 20.42 4.85 -15.98
CA LEU A 88 19.85 3.83 -15.09
C LEU A 88 20.54 2.49 -15.31
N GLU A 89 20.80 1.77 -14.22
CA GLU A 89 21.09 0.33 -14.22
C GLU A 89 19.78 -0.41 -13.96
N LEU A 90 19.41 -1.34 -14.85
CA LEU A 90 18.17 -2.09 -14.77
C LEU A 90 18.38 -3.43 -14.06
N GLY A 91 17.28 -4.05 -13.61
CA GLY A 91 17.33 -5.35 -12.91
C GLY A 91 17.83 -6.52 -13.75
N ASP A 92 17.85 -6.39 -15.08
CA ASP A 92 18.45 -7.36 -16.01
C ASP A 92 19.94 -7.08 -16.31
N GLY A 93 20.54 -6.09 -15.64
CA GLY A 93 21.93 -5.67 -15.83
C GLY A 93 22.16 -4.76 -17.04
N SER A 94 21.12 -4.49 -17.84
CA SER A 94 21.21 -3.52 -18.93
C SER A 94 21.26 -2.09 -18.41
N LYS A 95 21.63 -1.16 -19.29
CA LYS A 95 21.73 0.27 -18.99
C LYS A 95 20.80 1.07 -19.88
N MET A 96 20.20 2.11 -19.31
CA MET A 96 19.31 3.02 -20.03
C MET A 96 19.71 4.47 -19.76
N ASP A 97 20.20 5.15 -20.79
CA ASP A 97 20.47 6.58 -20.73
C ASP A 97 19.14 7.37 -20.76
N TYR A 98 19.16 8.58 -20.21
CA TYR A 98 18.04 9.51 -20.26
C TYR A 98 18.53 10.95 -20.39
N ASP A 99 17.68 11.84 -20.90
CA ASP A 99 17.88 13.29 -20.79
C ASP A 99 17.14 13.85 -19.56
N TYR A 100 15.98 13.26 -19.24
CA TYR A 100 15.17 13.63 -18.08
C TYR A 100 14.67 12.37 -17.37
N LEU A 101 14.72 12.38 -16.04
CA LEU A 101 14.24 11.29 -15.20
C LEU A 101 13.11 11.78 -14.28
N VAL A 102 11.97 11.10 -14.33
CA VAL A 102 10.88 11.25 -13.36
C VAL A 102 10.93 10.08 -12.38
N ILE A 103 11.07 10.36 -11.10
CA ILE A 103 11.09 9.36 -10.03
C ILE A 103 9.68 9.22 -9.44
N ALA A 104 9.08 8.04 -9.61
CA ALA A 104 7.73 7.71 -9.18
C ALA A 104 7.62 6.29 -8.59
N THR A 105 8.66 5.86 -7.85
CA THR A 105 8.82 4.48 -7.34
C THR A 105 7.89 4.11 -6.19
N GLY A 106 7.19 5.07 -5.59
CA GLY A 106 6.37 4.82 -4.40
C GLY A 106 7.21 4.50 -3.16
N PRO A 107 6.59 3.92 -2.12
CA PRO A 107 7.24 3.66 -0.84
C PRO A 107 7.98 2.32 -0.82
N LYS A 108 9.14 2.28 -0.16
CA LYS A 108 9.65 1.04 0.44
C LYS A 108 8.91 0.82 1.76
N LEU A 109 8.32 -0.35 1.94
CA LEU A 109 7.62 -0.70 3.18
C LEU A 109 8.65 -1.16 4.22
N ALA A 110 8.94 -0.28 5.19
CA ALA A 110 10.00 -0.45 6.18
C ALA A 110 9.56 -1.34 7.36
N PHE A 111 9.21 -2.60 7.08
CA PHE A 111 8.79 -3.54 8.12
C PHE A 111 9.93 -3.87 9.10
N GLU A 112 11.19 -3.79 8.63
CA GLU A 112 12.40 -4.04 9.41
C GLU A 112 12.58 -3.11 10.62
N GLU A 113 11.90 -1.96 10.64
CA GLU A 113 11.95 -0.99 11.74
C GLU A 113 11.26 -1.49 13.02
N VAL A 114 10.46 -2.57 12.92
CA VAL A 114 9.80 -3.22 14.05
C VAL A 114 10.02 -4.72 13.94
N GLU A 115 10.73 -5.29 14.91
CA GLU A 115 10.98 -6.72 14.97
C GLU A 115 9.67 -7.53 14.87
N GLY A 116 9.61 -8.46 13.92
CA GLY A 116 8.44 -9.32 13.69
C GLY A 116 7.25 -8.66 12.98
N LEU A 117 7.35 -7.41 12.54
CA LEU A 117 6.33 -6.75 11.72
C LEU A 117 6.41 -7.19 10.25
N GLY A 118 5.30 -7.07 9.55
CA GLY A 118 5.18 -7.34 8.12
C GLY A 118 4.85 -8.80 7.78
N PRO A 119 4.56 -9.08 6.50
CA PRO A 119 4.14 -10.40 6.00
C PRO A 119 5.14 -11.53 6.24
N ASP A 120 6.44 -11.22 6.22
CA ASP A 120 7.52 -12.17 6.54
C ASP A 120 7.70 -12.39 8.06
N GLY A 121 6.99 -11.62 8.88
CA GLY A 121 6.99 -11.72 10.34
C GLY A 121 5.71 -12.36 10.87
N HIS A 122 4.97 -11.61 11.70
CA HIS A 122 3.80 -12.09 12.42
C HIS A 122 2.53 -11.25 12.16
N THR A 123 2.55 -10.40 11.13
CA THR A 123 1.41 -9.52 10.78
C THR A 123 1.15 -9.52 9.28
N HIS A 124 -0.01 -9.05 8.87
CA HIS A 124 -0.32 -8.87 7.45
C HIS A 124 -0.30 -7.38 7.06
N SER A 125 -0.11 -7.11 5.78
CA SER A 125 -0.15 -5.77 5.20
C SER A 125 -1.14 -5.73 4.04
N ILE A 126 -1.74 -4.57 3.81
CA ILE A 126 -2.62 -4.28 2.67
C ILE A 126 -2.03 -3.18 1.77
N CYS A 127 -0.75 -2.84 1.94
CA CYS A 127 -0.12 -1.77 1.18
C CYS A 127 0.24 -2.16 -0.27
N HIS A 128 0.37 -3.46 -0.53
CA HIS A 128 0.65 -4.03 -1.86
C HIS A 128 -0.35 -5.15 -2.15
N VAL A 129 -0.67 -5.37 -3.43
CA VAL A 129 -1.65 -6.40 -3.81
C VAL A 129 -1.20 -7.81 -3.42
N ASP A 130 0.10 -8.11 -3.51
CA ASP A 130 0.64 -9.42 -3.07
C ASP A 130 0.40 -9.64 -1.58
N HIS A 131 0.69 -8.63 -0.75
CA HIS A 131 0.42 -8.70 0.70
C HIS A 131 -1.07 -8.82 0.98
N ALA A 132 -1.92 -8.16 0.20
CA ALA A 132 -3.38 -8.25 0.35
C ALA A 132 -3.90 -9.65 0.00
N VAL A 133 -3.34 -10.33 -1.00
CA VAL A 133 -3.68 -11.73 -1.33
C VAL A 133 -3.22 -12.69 -0.22
N GLU A 134 -2.07 -12.44 0.40
CA GLU A 134 -1.64 -13.20 1.58
C GLU A 134 -2.57 -12.95 2.78
N ALA A 135 -2.97 -11.70 2.99
CA ALA A 135 -3.94 -11.32 4.00
C ALA A 135 -5.31 -11.97 3.74
N GLU A 136 -5.75 -12.11 2.48
CA GLU A 136 -6.98 -12.83 2.10
C GLU A 136 -6.95 -14.28 2.59
N LYS A 137 -5.82 -14.98 2.36
CA LYS A 137 -5.63 -16.37 2.79
C LYS A 137 -5.69 -16.47 4.31
N ALA A 138 -4.96 -15.60 5.01
CA ALA A 138 -4.93 -15.58 6.47
C ALA A 138 -6.30 -15.22 7.06
N TRP A 139 -7.01 -14.27 6.48
CA TRP A 139 -8.38 -13.92 6.86
C TRP A 139 -9.33 -15.10 6.67
N GLY A 140 -9.18 -15.84 5.56
CA GLY A 140 -9.95 -17.06 5.28
C GLY A 140 -9.76 -18.17 6.32
N GLU A 141 -8.55 -18.32 6.88
CA GLU A 141 -8.30 -19.25 8.00
C GLU A 141 -8.81 -18.68 9.34
N PHE A 142 -8.56 -17.40 9.61
CA PHE A 142 -9.00 -16.72 10.82
C PHE A 142 -10.51 -16.84 11.05
N VAL A 143 -11.33 -16.65 10.01
CA VAL A 143 -12.79 -16.71 10.16
C VAL A 143 -13.34 -18.11 10.45
N LYS A 144 -12.54 -19.18 10.32
CA LYS A 144 -12.93 -20.55 10.70
C LYS A 144 -12.82 -20.78 12.20
N ASP A 145 -11.78 -20.24 12.83
CA ASP A 145 -11.53 -20.31 14.27
C ASP A 145 -11.08 -18.93 14.79
N PRO A 146 -12.04 -18.01 15.02
CA PRO A 146 -11.74 -16.61 15.27
C PRO A 146 -11.08 -16.38 16.63
N GLY A 147 -10.08 -15.50 16.63
CA GLY A 147 -9.44 -14.96 17.84
C GLY A 147 -9.58 -13.44 17.95
N HIS A 148 -8.63 -12.81 18.66
CA HIS A 148 -8.55 -11.35 18.78
C HIS A 148 -7.88 -10.75 17.53
N VAL A 149 -8.50 -9.73 16.93
CA VAL A 149 -7.89 -8.90 15.88
C VAL A 149 -7.20 -7.67 16.47
N VAL A 150 -5.93 -7.49 16.12
CA VAL A 150 -5.23 -6.21 16.25
C VAL A 150 -5.00 -5.64 14.85
N VAL A 151 -5.40 -4.40 14.64
CA VAL A 151 -5.29 -3.68 13.36
C VAL A 151 -4.84 -2.25 13.64
N GLY A 152 -4.16 -1.59 12.70
CA GLY A 152 -3.85 -0.18 12.86
C GLY A 152 -2.62 0.25 12.08
N ALA A 153 -1.91 1.24 12.61
CA ALA A 153 -0.74 1.85 11.99
C ALA A 153 0.37 2.04 13.02
N VAL A 154 1.56 1.48 12.73
CA VAL A 154 2.73 1.63 13.60
C VAL A 154 3.33 3.04 13.50
N GLN A 155 4.28 3.35 14.38
CA GLN A 155 5.03 4.61 14.36
C GLN A 155 5.63 4.92 12.98
N MET A 156 5.76 6.20 12.67
CA MET A 156 6.25 6.73 11.38
C MET A 156 5.39 6.40 10.16
N ALA A 157 4.25 5.71 10.33
CA ALA A 157 3.26 5.61 9.27
C ALA A 157 2.77 7.01 8.84
N SER A 158 2.50 7.15 7.54
CA SER A 158 1.92 8.37 6.95
C SER A 158 0.56 8.11 6.31
N CYS A 159 0.16 6.85 6.15
CA CYS A 159 -1.07 6.43 5.49
C CYS A 159 -2.02 5.75 6.49
N TYR A 160 -2.75 6.56 7.26
CA TYR A 160 -3.62 6.07 8.34
C TYR A 160 -5.02 5.67 7.87
N GLY A 161 -5.55 6.33 6.83
CA GLY A 161 -6.91 6.10 6.32
C GLY A 161 -7.23 4.63 6.05
N PRO A 162 -6.39 3.89 5.30
CA PRO A 162 -6.62 2.47 5.03
C PRO A 162 -6.64 1.58 6.27
N ALA A 163 -5.97 1.96 7.36
CA ALA A 163 -6.05 1.21 8.62
C ALA A 163 -7.46 1.29 9.21
N TYR A 164 -8.05 2.50 9.26
CA TYR A 164 -9.44 2.69 9.68
C TYR A 164 -10.42 1.97 8.75
N GLU A 165 -10.26 2.15 7.43
CA GLU A 165 -11.07 1.46 6.43
C GLU A 165 -11.04 -0.06 6.66
N PHE A 166 -9.85 -0.65 6.80
CA PHE A 166 -9.71 -2.07 6.96
C PHE A 166 -10.32 -2.59 8.27
N ALA A 167 -10.20 -1.84 9.37
CA ALA A 167 -10.89 -2.15 10.62
C ALA A 167 -12.42 -2.20 10.44
N MET A 168 -13.00 -1.27 9.68
CA MET A 168 -14.44 -1.23 9.40
C MET A 168 -14.88 -2.34 8.45
N ILE A 169 -14.05 -2.67 7.45
CA ILE A 169 -14.27 -3.79 6.52
C ILE A 169 -14.29 -5.11 7.29
N MET A 170 -13.30 -5.34 8.17
CA MET A 170 -13.25 -6.54 9.01
C MET A 170 -14.49 -6.67 9.90
N ASP A 171 -14.90 -5.61 10.62
CA ASP A 171 -16.13 -5.63 11.42
C ASP A 171 -17.37 -5.98 10.56
N THR A 172 -17.47 -5.39 9.37
CA THR A 172 -18.59 -5.63 8.46
C THR A 172 -18.59 -7.06 7.92
N ASP A 173 -17.43 -7.61 7.51
CA ASP A 173 -17.30 -8.99 7.04
C ASP A 173 -17.66 -9.99 8.16
N LEU A 174 -17.15 -9.78 9.37
CA LEU A 174 -17.47 -10.59 10.55
C LEU A 174 -18.96 -10.55 10.91
N ARG A 175 -19.62 -9.40 10.76
CA ARG A 175 -21.08 -9.26 10.95
C ARG A 175 -21.86 -10.01 9.87
N LYS A 176 -21.47 -9.91 8.61
CA LYS A 176 -22.09 -10.67 7.50
C LYS A 176 -21.98 -12.18 7.75
N ARG A 177 -20.85 -12.63 8.30
CA ARG A 177 -20.61 -14.03 8.71
C ARG A 177 -21.31 -14.42 10.03
N LYS A 178 -21.91 -13.47 10.74
CA LYS A 178 -22.56 -13.68 12.05
C LYS A 178 -21.62 -14.25 13.12
N ILE A 179 -20.37 -13.81 13.13
CA ILE A 179 -19.34 -14.23 14.12
C ILE A 179 -18.66 -13.05 14.81
N ARG A 180 -19.11 -11.81 14.58
CA ARG A 180 -18.51 -10.60 15.14
C ARG A 180 -18.45 -10.60 16.67
N ASP A 181 -19.44 -11.19 17.34
CA ASP A 181 -19.51 -11.35 18.79
C ASP A 181 -18.36 -12.19 19.37
N LYS A 182 -17.74 -13.06 18.56
CA LYS A 182 -16.60 -13.91 18.96
C LYS A 182 -15.24 -13.23 18.82
N VAL A 183 -15.17 -12.05 18.19
CA VAL A 183 -13.90 -11.41 17.80
C VAL A 183 -13.71 -10.11 18.57
N PRO A 184 -12.92 -10.08 19.65
CA PRO A 184 -12.40 -8.82 20.18
C PRO A 184 -11.59 -8.09 19.09
N MET A 185 -11.76 -6.78 18.98
CA MET A 185 -11.00 -5.95 18.03
C MET A 185 -10.34 -4.79 18.77
N THR A 186 -9.05 -4.58 18.48
CA THR A 186 -8.28 -3.45 19.00
C THR A 186 -7.56 -2.74 17.87
N PHE A 187 -7.77 -1.43 17.80
CA PHE A 187 -7.07 -0.53 16.88
C PHE A 187 -5.85 0.08 17.57
N VAL A 188 -4.65 -0.14 17.04
CA VAL A 188 -3.41 0.39 17.62
C VAL A 188 -2.81 1.41 16.66
N THR A 189 -2.65 2.66 17.10
CA THR A 189 -2.15 3.73 16.24
C THR A 189 -1.14 4.62 16.95
N ALA A 190 -0.10 5.01 16.20
CA ALA A 190 0.83 6.05 16.62
C ALA A 190 0.22 7.47 16.61
N GLU A 191 -0.99 7.63 16.08
CA GLU A 191 -1.69 8.90 16.15
C GLU A 191 -1.94 9.34 17.60
N PRO A 192 -1.88 10.66 17.89
CA PRO A 192 -2.16 11.17 19.23
C PRO A 192 -3.63 11.05 19.65
N TYR A 193 -4.53 10.93 18.67
CA TYR A 193 -5.94 10.63 18.87
C TYR A 193 -6.51 10.02 17.58
N ILE A 194 -7.66 9.35 17.70
CA ILE A 194 -8.35 8.75 16.56
C ILE A 194 -8.73 9.81 15.53
N GLY A 195 -8.40 9.58 14.26
CA GLY A 195 -8.71 10.51 13.18
C GLY A 195 -7.76 11.70 13.07
N HIS A 196 -6.58 11.64 13.67
CA HIS A 196 -5.51 12.62 13.41
C HIS A 196 -5.02 12.54 11.95
N LEU A 197 -5.01 11.33 11.37
CA LEU A 197 -4.67 10.99 9.99
C LEU A 197 -3.26 11.43 9.53
N GLY A 198 -2.40 11.85 10.45
CA GLY A 198 -1.12 12.49 10.14
C GLY A 198 -1.24 13.96 9.71
N LEU A 199 -2.44 14.55 9.81
CA LEU A 199 -2.79 15.86 9.26
C LEU A 199 -3.28 16.86 10.32
N GLY A 200 -3.26 16.49 11.61
CA GLY A 200 -3.90 17.29 12.66
C GLY A 200 -5.43 17.14 12.68
N GLY A 201 -5.97 16.12 12.02
CA GLY A 201 -7.40 15.95 11.79
C GLY A 201 -7.93 16.78 10.61
N VAL A 202 -8.97 16.27 9.96
CA VAL A 202 -9.67 16.94 8.85
C VAL A 202 -11.16 17.03 9.20
N GLY A 203 -11.70 18.25 9.32
CA GLY A 203 -13.07 18.46 9.80
C GLY A 203 -13.32 17.78 11.16
N ASP A 204 -14.45 17.07 11.29
CA ASP A 204 -14.77 16.25 12.49
C ASP A 204 -14.33 14.78 12.37
N SER A 205 -13.23 14.51 11.65
CA SER A 205 -12.64 13.17 11.55
C SER A 205 -12.50 12.47 12.91
N LYS A 206 -12.11 13.21 13.97
CA LYS A 206 -12.03 12.67 15.33
C LYS A 206 -13.37 12.18 15.85
N GLY A 207 -14.39 13.05 15.92
CA GLY A 207 -15.70 12.69 16.47
C GLY A 207 -16.36 11.57 15.68
N LEU A 208 -16.29 11.65 14.35
CA LEU A 208 -16.86 10.66 13.44
C LEU A 208 -16.21 9.28 13.59
N LEU A 209 -14.87 9.19 13.55
CA LEU A 209 -14.18 7.91 13.63
C LEU A 209 -14.28 7.30 15.03
N GLU A 210 -14.18 8.10 16.09
CA GLU A 210 -14.42 7.59 17.44
C GLU A 210 -15.86 7.06 17.63
N SER A 211 -16.87 7.75 17.08
CA SER A 211 -18.26 7.28 17.13
C SER A 211 -18.40 5.94 16.40
N ALA A 212 -17.89 5.85 15.17
CA ALA A 212 -17.94 4.63 14.38
C ALA A 212 -17.24 3.45 15.08
N MET A 213 -16.11 3.69 15.74
CA MET A 213 -15.40 2.65 16.48
C MET A 213 -16.17 2.20 17.73
N ARG A 214 -16.78 3.12 18.49
CA ARG A 214 -17.62 2.80 19.65
C ARG A 214 -18.84 1.98 19.25
N GLU A 215 -19.57 2.39 18.21
CA GLU A 215 -20.74 1.67 17.68
C GLU A 215 -20.40 0.23 17.25
N ARG A 216 -19.15 0.01 16.86
CA ARG A 216 -18.63 -1.30 16.42
C ARG A 216 -17.91 -2.08 17.51
N ASN A 217 -17.86 -1.57 18.74
CA ASN A 217 -17.12 -2.18 19.85
C ASN A 217 -15.64 -2.46 19.49
N ILE A 218 -15.01 -1.54 18.77
CA ILE A 218 -13.57 -1.57 18.47
C ILE A 218 -12.88 -0.74 19.54
N LYS A 219 -12.07 -1.37 20.39
CA LYS A 219 -11.23 -0.64 21.36
C LYS A 219 -10.04 -0.02 20.63
N TRP A 220 -9.40 0.98 21.21
CA TRP A 220 -8.20 1.56 20.59
C TRP A 220 -7.14 1.98 21.60
N ILE A 221 -5.91 2.07 21.10
CA ILE A 221 -4.72 2.58 21.80
C ILE A 221 -4.08 3.62 20.87
N CYS A 222 -4.04 4.87 21.34
CA CYS A 222 -3.38 6.00 20.67
C CYS A 222 -2.04 6.29 21.34
N ASN A 223 -1.22 7.16 20.73
CA ASN A 223 0.19 7.36 21.12
C ASN A 223 0.93 6.04 21.30
N ALA A 224 0.60 5.06 20.46
CA ALA A 224 1.12 3.71 20.59
C ALA A 224 2.42 3.59 19.79
N LYS A 225 3.47 3.10 20.44
CA LYS A 225 4.67 2.59 19.77
C LYS A 225 4.65 1.07 19.82
N THR A 226 4.64 0.42 18.65
CA THR A 226 4.83 -1.03 18.57
C THR A 226 6.32 -1.32 18.63
N THR A 227 6.75 -1.99 19.70
CA THR A 227 8.17 -2.28 19.97
C THR A 227 8.64 -3.55 19.29
N LYS A 228 7.78 -4.58 19.26
CA LYS A 228 7.96 -5.81 18.49
C LYS A 228 6.64 -6.57 18.35
N VAL A 229 6.62 -7.53 17.45
CA VAL A 229 5.54 -8.51 17.30
C VAL A 229 6.13 -9.91 17.39
N GLU A 230 5.44 -10.80 18.08
CA GLU A 230 5.70 -12.23 18.15
C GLU A 230 4.43 -12.98 17.71
N ALA A 231 4.54 -14.29 17.47
CA ALA A 231 3.38 -15.11 17.13
C ALA A 231 2.26 -14.94 18.18
N GLY A 232 1.12 -14.40 17.75
CA GLY A 232 -0.05 -14.18 18.58
C GLY A 232 0.05 -13.01 19.58
N LYS A 233 1.09 -12.16 19.52
CA LYS A 233 1.28 -11.08 20.50
C LYS A 233 1.95 -9.84 19.91
N MET A 234 1.34 -8.68 20.14
CA MET A 234 1.92 -7.37 19.82
C MET A 234 2.33 -6.64 21.10
N TYR A 235 3.56 -6.12 21.15
CA TYR A 235 4.09 -5.38 22.30
C TYR A 235 3.98 -3.88 22.03
N VAL A 236 3.14 -3.21 22.81
CA VAL A 236 2.81 -1.78 22.64
C VAL A 236 3.22 -0.98 23.86
N THR A 237 3.80 0.20 23.64
CA THR A 237 4.08 1.20 24.68
C THR A 237 3.33 2.48 24.36
N GLU A 238 2.51 2.94 25.30
CA GLU A 238 1.85 4.25 25.25
C GLU A 238 2.82 5.33 25.74
N HIS A 239 2.81 6.50 25.11
CA HIS A 239 3.66 7.64 25.48
C HIS A 239 2.94 9.00 25.37
#